data_AF-A0A9W9AE90-F1
#
_entry.id   AF-A0A9W9AE90-F1
#
_cell.length_a   1.000
_cell.length_b   1.000
_cell.length_c   1.000
_cell.angle_alpha   90.00
_cell.angle_beta   90.00
_cell.angle_gamma   90.00
#
_symmetry.space_group_name_H-M   'P 1'
#
loop_
_entity.id
_entity.type
_entity.pdbx_description
1 polymer ?
#
loop_
_entity_poly.entity_id
_entity_poly.type
_entity_poly.pdbx_seq_one_letter_code
_entity_poly.pdbx_strand_id
1 'polypeptide(L)'
;FLEMTHREQINHFEDYRPVADTIALIYENYNGPGPGNDSSFLLFFGFNWQKSQWNRSVVTNMLPVIIHKKGEVGLQGEVDEQAIAALLWDYIKQAQESWQRCNPRITQEGDRVETLQEAQVHADTQALQHSMKVRRNSRKLT
;
A
#
# COMPACT_ATOMS: atom_id res chain seq x y z
N PHE A 1 10.97 -2.06 -2.91
CA PHE A 1 9.61 -1.56 -2.64
C PHE A 1 9.67 -0.21 -1.92
N LEU A 2 10.14 -0.19 -0.66
CA LEU A 2 10.25 1.02 0.17
C LEU A 2 10.95 2.21 -0.51
N GLU A 3 12.12 1.97 -1.09
CA GLU A 3 12.85 3.01 -1.84
C GLU A 3 12.04 3.56 -3.03
N MET A 4 11.38 2.67 -3.78
CA MET A 4 10.57 3.04 -4.96
C MET A 4 9.31 3.81 -4.58
N THR A 5 8.75 3.58 -3.38
CA THR A 5 7.57 4.30 -2.87
C THR A 5 7.94 5.48 -1.99
N HIS A 6 9.23 5.75 -1.79
CA HIS A 6 9.77 6.77 -0.89
C HIS A 6 9.27 6.63 0.55
N ARG A 7 9.33 5.40 1.08
CA ARG A 7 8.91 5.07 2.45
C ARG A 7 10.01 4.38 3.22
N GLU A 8 10.01 4.59 4.53
CA GLU A 8 10.97 3.97 5.43
C GLU A 8 10.48 2.62 5.96
N GLN A 9 9.15 2.44 6.10
CA GLN A 9 8.55 1.25 6.67
C GLN A 9 7.29 0.84 5.90
N ILE A 10 7.09 -0.48 5.74
CA ILE A 10 5.96 -1.05 4.97
C ILE A 10 4.62 -0.69 5.62
N ASN A 11 4.62 -0.56 6.95
CA ASN A 11 3.43 -0.31 7.75
C ASN A 11 3.16 1.18 8.02
N HIS A 12 3.96 2.10 7.46
CA HIS A 12 3.83 3.54 7.65
C HIS A 12 3.53 4.26 6.32
N PHE A 13 2.27 4.21 5.93
CA PHE A 13 1.72 4.84 4.72
C PHE A 13 0.58 5.81 5.04
N GLU A 14 0.44 6.24 6.30
CA GLU A 14 -0.66 7.08 6.78
C GLU A 14 -0.74 8.43 6.04
N ASP A 15 0.42 9.00 5.72
CA ASP A 15 0.57 10.25 4.96
C ASP A 15 0.90 10.01 3.47
N TYR A 16 0.80 8.76 3.00
CA TYR A 16 1.00 8.44 1.60
C TYR A 16 -0.06 9.11 0.73
N ARG A 17 0.40 9.73 -0.36
CA ARG A 17 -0.46 10.34 -1.37
C ARG A 17 -0.54 9.41 -2.57
N PRO A 18 -1.51 8.48 -2.62
CA PRO A 18 -1.71 7.63 -3.79
C PRO A 18 -2.12 8.47 -4.99
N VAL A 19 -2.03 7.89 -6.18
CA VAL A 19 -2.60 8.50 -7.38
C VAL A 19 -4.10 8.74 -7.19
N ALA A 20 -4.60 9.86 -7.72
CA ALA A 20 -6.01 10.20 -7.65
C ALA A 20 -6.88 9.18 -8.40
N ASP A 21 -8.05 8.87 -7.84
CA ASP A 21 -9.04 7.95 -8.43
C ASP A 21 -9.38 8.31 -9.88
N THR A 22 -9.50 9.60 -10.19
CA THR A 22 -9.79 10.07 -11.55
C THR A 22 -8.70 9.67 -12.54
N ILE A 23 -7.42 9.77 -12.17
CA ILE A 23 -6.30 9.39 -13.03
C ILE A 23 -6.28 7.87 -13.24
N ALA A 24 -6.43 7.09 -12.16
CA ALA A 24 -6.49 5.64 -12.24
C ALA A 24 -7.66 5.17 -13.10
N LEU A 25 -8.83 5.80 -13.00
CA LEU A 25 -10.02 5.51 -13.81
C LEU A 25 -9.85 5.90 -15.28
N ILE A 26 -9.20 7.03 -15.57
CA ILE A 26 -8.88 7.46 -16.95
C ILE A 26 -7.94 6.45 -17.61
N TYR A 27 -6.94 5.97 -16.88
CA TYR A 27 -6.06 4.89 -17.37
C TYR A 27 -6.84 3.60 -17.65
N GLU A 28 -7.67 3.16 -16.70
CA GLU A 28 -8.43 1.89 -16.79
C GLU A 28 -9.43 1.86 -17.97
N ASN A 29 -10.15 2.97 -18.19
CA ASN A 29 -11.34 2.97 -19.06
C ASN A 29 -11.22 3.85 -20.32
N TYR A 30 -10.28 4.78 -20.34
CA TYR A 30 -10.26 5.86 -21.34
C TYR A 30 -8.91 5.98 -22.06
N ASN A 31 -8.10 4.91 -22.05
CA ASN A 31 -6.74 4.91 -22.63
C ASN A 31 -5.88 6.08 -22.15
N GLY A 32 -6.03 6.45 -20.88
CA GLY A 32 -5.20 7.45 -20.24
C GLY A 32 -3.72 7.08 -20.21
N PRO A 33 -2.85 8.03 -19.87
CA PRO A 33 -1.46 7.70 -19.55
C PRO A 33 -1.43 6.79 -18.31
N GLY A 34 -0.68 5.70 -18.41
CA GLY A 34 -0.39 4.83 -17.27
C GLY A 34 0.74 5.37 -16.38
N PRO A 35 1.11 4.64 -15.32
CA PRO A 35 2.20 5.02 -14.44
C PRO A 35 3.53 5.05 -15.22
N GLY A 36 4.15 6.23 -15.27
CA GLY A 36 5.40 6.49 -15.96
C GLY A 36 6.11 7.74 -15.46
N ASN A 37 7.40 7.88 -15.77
CA ASN A 37 8.29 8.94 -15.25
C ASN A 37 8.17 9.03 -13.72
N ASP A 38 7.81 10.20 -13.20
CA ASP A 38 7.67 10.48 -11.77
C ASP A 38 6.55 9.67 -11.08
N SER A 39 5.63 9.08 -11.85
CA SER A 39 4.53 8.25 -11.34
C SER A 39 4.75 6.75 -11.50
N SER A 40 5.92 6.33 -11.99
CA SER A 40 6.21 4.92 -12.33
C SER A 40 5.98 3.94 -11.18
N PHE A 41 6.15 4.41 -9.94
CA PHE A 41 6.00 3.63 -8.71
C PHE A 41 4.89 4.14 -7.78
N LEU A 42 4.09 5.11 -8.23
CA LEU A 42 3.02 5.72 -7.44
C LEU A 42 1.82 4.77 -7.39
N LEU A 43 1.46 4.31 -6.19
CA LEU A 43 0.38 3.34 -5.99
C LEU A 43 -1.00 4.01 -6.02
N PHE A 44 -2.01 3.22 -6.38
CA PHE A 44 -3.42 3.54 -6.25
C PHE A 44 -4.01 2.79 -5.05
N PHE A 45 -4.72 3.47 -4.14
CA PHE A 45 -5.32 2.84 -2.95
C PHE A 45 -6.84 3.01 -2.86
N GLY A 46 -7.48 3.55 -3.91
CA GLY A 46 -8.93 3.72 -3.98
C GLY A 46 -9.69 2.39 -4.18
N PHE A 47 -10.93 2.50 -4.66
CA PHE A 47 -11.81 1.34 -4.82
C PHE A 47 -11.21 0.30 -5.77
N ASN A 48 -11.30 -0.99 -5.40
CA ASN A 48 -10.74 -2.10 -6.17
C ASN A 48 -9.23 -1.98 -6.49
N TRP A 49 -8.45 -1.30 -5.65
CA TRP A 49 -7.01 -1.11 -5.85
C TRP A 49 -6.24 -2.38 -6.25
N GLN A 50 -6.58 -3.53 -5.65
CA GLN A 50 -5.93 -4.81 -5.90
C GLN A 50 -6.15 -5.32 -7.34
N LYS A 51 -7.28 -4.95 -7.96
CA LYS A 51 -7.64 -5.35 -9.33
C LYS A 51 -7.34 -4.27 -10.36
N SER A 52 -6.98 -3.06 -9.93
CA SER A 52 -6.71 -1.94 -10.85
C SER A 52 -5.58 -2.26 -11.82
N GLN A 53 -5.75 -1.86 -13.08
CA GLN A 53 -4.67 -1.88 -14.07
C GLN A 53 -3.53 -0.97 -13.65
N TRP A 54 -3.82 0.15 -12.98
CA TRP A 54 -2.79 1.05 -12.49
C TRP A 54 -1.76 0.33 -11.61
N ASN A 55 -2.21 -0.36 -10.56
CA ASN A 55 -1.29 -1.07 -9.67
C ASN A 55 -0.62 -2.27 -10.34
N ARG A 56 -1.29 -2.95 -11.28
CA ARG A 56 -0.65 -4.00 -12.07
C ARG A 56 0.54 -3.45 -12.86
N SER A 57 0.36 -2.30 -13.51
CA SER A 57 1.43 -1.62 -14.25
C SER A 57 2.54 -1.13 -13.32
N VAL A 58 2.21 -0.61 -12.13
CA VAL A 58 3.22 -0.27 -11.11
C VAL A 58 4.04 -1.50 -10.69
N VAL A 59 3.40 -2.65 -10.43
CA VAL A 59 4.10 -3.90 -10.10
C VAL A 59 5.02 -4.32 -11.25
N THR A 60 4.53 -4.25 -12.49
CA THR A 60 5.35 -4.52 -13.69
C THR A 60 6.56 -3.58 -13.78
N ASN A 61 6.40 -2.29 -13.47
CA ASN A 61 7.50 -1.33 -13.45
C ASN A 61 8.53 -1.64 -12.34
N MET A 62 8.11 -2.16 -11.19
CA MET A 62 8.98 -2.48 -10.06
C MET A 62 9.85 -3.73 -10.28
N LEU A 63 9.35 -4.72 -11.03
CA LEU A 63 10.05 -5.99 -11.29
C LEU A 63 11.48 -5.80 -11.85
N PRO A 64 11.71 -5.08 -12.97
CA PRO A 64 13.06 -4.94 -13.53
C PRO A 64 14.03 -4.24 -12.56
N VAL A 65 13.55 -3.29 -11.75
CA VAL A 65 14.38 -2.61 -10.73
C VAL A 65 14.85 -3.60 -9.66
N ILE A 66 13.96 -4.47 -9.19
CA ILE A 66 14.29 -5.48 -8.16
C ILE A 66 15.26 -6.52 -8.71
N ILE A 67 15.02 -6.99 -9.94
CA ILE A 67 15.90 -7.95 -10.62
C ILE A 67 17.30 -7.34 -10.82
N HIS A 68 17.38 -6.08 -11.24
CA HIS A 68 18.66 -5.38 -11.38
C HIS A 68 19.40 -5.27 -10.05
N LYS A 69 18.71 -4.80 -9.00
CA LYS A 69 19.31 -4.60 -7.67
C LYS A 69 19.82 -5.90 -7.05
N LYS A 70 19.14 -7.01 -7.29
CA LYS A 70 19.62 -8.36 -6.91
C LYS A 70 21.00 -8.66 -7.51
N GLY A 71 21.20 -8.32 -8.79
CA GLY A 71 22.49 -8.46 -9.47
C GLY A 71 23.59 -7.61 -8.81
N GLU A 72 23.26 -6.38 -8.42
CA GLU A 72 24.21 -5.48 -7.73
C GLU A 72 24.65 -6.02 -6.36
N VAL A 73 23.74 -6.63 -5.60
CA VAL A 73 24.06 -7.20 -4.27
C VAL A 73 24.63 -8.62 -4.33
N GLY A 74 24.84 -9.18 -5.52
CA GLY A 74 25.48 -10.48 -5.73
C GLY A 74 24.66 -11.68 -5.23
N LEU A 75 23.35 -11.55 -5.11
CA LEU A 75 22.47 -12.65 -4.72
C LEU A 75 22.37 -13.68 -5.86
N GLN A 76 22.86 -14.90 -5.60
CA GLN A 76 22.86 -16.00 -6.56
C GLN A 76 21.52 -16.77 -6.56
N GLY A 77 21.23 -17.45 -7.68
CA GLY A 77 20.03 -18.27 -7.89
C GLY A 77 19.04 -17.64 -8.87
N GLU A 78 18.16 -18.43 -9.49
CA GLU A 78 17.03 -17.88 -10.23
C GLU A 78 15.98 -17.34 -9.25
N VAL A 79 15.42 -16.17 -9.54
CA VAL A 79 14.29 -15.64 -8.77
C VAL A 79 13.08 -15.64 -9.68
N ASP A 80 12.04 -16.32 -9.24
CA ASP A 80 10.76 -16.35 -9.92
C ASP A 80 10.09 -14.97 -9.84
N GLU A 81 9.87 -14.36 -11.01
CA GLU A 81 9.18 -13.07 -11.12
C GLU A 81 7.78 -13.13 -10.51
N GLN A 82 7.10 -14.28 -10.58
CA GLN A 82 5.79 -14.46 -9.95
C GLN A 82 5.88 -14.41 -8.43
N ALA A 83 6.94 -14.97 -7.86
CA ALA A 83 7.20 -14.88 -6.42
C ALA A 83 7.51 -13.44 -5.98
N ILE A 84 8.32 -12.69 -6.75
CA ILE A 84 8.53 -11.25 -6.47
C ILE A 84 7.21 -10.50 -6.57
N ALA A 85 6.42 -10.73 -7.62
CA ALA A 85 5.14 -10.05 -7.81
C ALA A 85 4.17 -10.36 -6.65
N ALA A 86 4.11 -11.61 -6.18
CA ALA A 86 3.30 -11.99 -5.03
C ALA A 86 3.74 -11.26 -3.75
N LEU A 87 5.05 -11.16 -3.49
CA LEU A 87 5.58 -10.39 -2.36
C LEU A 87 5.26 -8.89 -2.49
N LEU A 88 5.37 -8.33 -3.68
CA LEU A 88 4.98 -6.93 -3.93
C LEU A 88 3.49 -6.71 -3.64
N TRP A 89 2.61 -7.62 -4.06
CA TRP A 89 1.19 -7.52 -3.75
C TRP A 89 0.90 -7.58 -2.24
N ASP A 90 1.63 -8.40 -1.50
CA ASP A 90 1.52 -8.44 -0.04
C ASP A 90 1.96 -7.11 0.60
N TYR A 91 3.07 -6.53 0.14
CA TYR A 91 3.54 -5.22 0.62
C TYR A 91 2.59 -4.08 0.26
N ILE A 92 2.02 -4.08 -0.95
CA ILE A 92 1.01 -3.11 -1.35
C ILE A 92 -0.22 -3.24 -0.46
N LYS A 93 -0.64 -4.47 -0.12
CA LYS A 93 -1.74 -4.71 0.81
C LYS A 93 -1.46 -4.11 2.18
N GLN A 94 -0.31 -4.41 2.77
CA GLN A 94 0.07 -3.88 4.09
C GLN A 94 0.14 -2.34 4.10
N ALA A 95 0.71 -1.75 3.03
CA ALA A 95 0.76 -0.31 2.82
C ALA A 95 -0.64 0.30 2.71
N GLN A 96 -1.52 -0.34 1.93
CA GLN A 96 -2.90 0.11 1.73
C GLN A 96 -3.73 0.04 3.02
N GLU A 97 -3.53 -1.02 3.82
CA GLU A 97 -4.17 -1.17 5.12
C GLU A 97 -3.69 -0.10 6.11
N SER A 98 -2.38 0.22 6.14
CA SER A 98 -1.85 1.33 6.94
C SER A 98 -2.46 2.66 6.50
N TRP A 99 -2.45 2.94 5.20
CA TRP A 99 -3.05 4.15 4.64
C TRP A 99 -4.54 4.27 5.01
N GLN A 100 -5.32 3.19 4.89
CA GLN A 100 -6.75 3.20 5.24
C GLN A 100 -7.03 3.39 6.74
N ARG A 101 -6.09 3.12 7.65
CA ARG A 101 -6.31 3.33 9.08
C ARG A 101 -6.50 4.80 9.42
N CYS A 102 -5.75 5.69 8.76
CA CYS A 102 -5.76 7.13 9.02
C CYS A 102 -6.62 7.92 8.02
N ASN A 103 -7.23 7.27 7.03
CA ASN A 103 -8.13 7.96 6.11
C ASN A 103 -9.54 8.11 6.68
N PRO A 104 -10.16 9.28 6.48
CA PRO A 104 -11.55 9.51 6.83
C PRO A 104 -12.50 8.49 6.23
N ARG A 105 -13.39 7.96 7.07
CA ARG A 105 -14.41 6.99 6.65
C ARG A 105 -15.79 7.64 6.71
N ILE A 106 -16.75 7.02 6.04
CA ILE A 106 -18.16 7.31 6.29
C ILE A 106 -18.47 6.82 7.71
N THR A 107 -19.10 7.66 8.52
CA THR A 107 -19.52 7.33 9.90
C THR A 107 -20.42 6.09 9.91
N GLN A 108 -20.51 5.41 11.05
CA GLN A 108 -21.39 4.24 11.19
C GLN A 108 -22.87 4.54 10.88
N GLU A 109 -23.27 5.81 11.06
CA GLU A 109 -24.61 6.31 10.78
C GLU A 109 -24.83 6.58 9.27
N GLY A 110 -23.78 6.56 8.46
CA GLY A 110 -23.85 6.74 7.00
C GLY A 110 -24.12 8.18 6.55
N ASP A 111 -24.18 9.11 7.49
CA ASP A 111 -24.70 10.47 7.33
C ASP A 111 -23.62 11.51 7.02
N ARG A 112 -22.37 11.25 7.43
CA ARG A 112 -21.24 12.15 7.23
C ARG A 112 -19.92 11.40 7.04
N VAL A 113 -18.96 12.08 6.43
CA VAL A 113 -17.56 11.61 6.37
C VAL A 113 -16.84 12.17 7.60
N GLU A 114 -16.01 11.34 8.22
CA GLU A 114 -15.13 11.74 9.32
C GLU A 114 -14.24 12.92 8.89
N THR A 115 -13.84 13.72 9.87
CA THR A 115 -12.73 14.65 9.70
C THR A 115 -11.40 13.90 9.80
N LEU A 116 -10.31 14.49 9.29
CA LEU A 116 -8.96 13.93 9.45
C LEU A 116 -8.59 13.73 10.93
N GLN A 117 -9.06 14.61 11.81
CA GLN A 117 -8.82 14.50 13.25
C GLN A 117 -9.56 13.30 13.86
N GLU A 118 -10.82 13.07 13.48
CA GLU A 118 -11.60 11.91 13.92
C GLU A 118 -10.95 10.59 13.42
N ALA A 119 -10.52 10.56 12.15
CA ALA A 119 -9.81 9.42 11.58
C ALA A 119 -8.52 9.08 12.35
N GLN A 120 -7.74 10.10 12.73
CA GLN A 120 -6.52 9.92 13.52
C GLN A 120 -6.82 9.38 14.92
N VAL A 121 -7.78 9.96 15.64
CA VAL A 121 -8.17 9.50 16.98
C VAL A 121 -8.63 8.04 16.95
N HIS A 122 -9.35 7.67 15.89
CA HIS A 122 -9.79 6.30 15.67
C HIS A 122 -8.61 5.36 15.39
N ALA A 123 -7.66 5.75 14.54
CA ALA A 123 -6.44 4.98 14.26
C ALA A 123 -5.63 4.73 15.55
N ASP A 124 -5.45 5.76 16.37
CA ASP A 124 -4.75 5.67 17.66
C ASP A 124 -5.47 4.72 18.63
N THR A 125 -6.80 4.79 18.68
CA THR A 125 -7.64 3.91 19.51
C THR A 125 -7.49 2.45 19.08
N GLN A 126 -7.51 2.17 17.77
CA GLN A 126 -7.28 0.82 17.25
C GLN A 126 -5.87 0.31 17.55
N ALA A 127 -4.85 1.15 17.38
CA ALA A 127 -3.47 0.80 17.71
C ALA A 127 -3.32 0.43 19.20
N LEU A 128 -3.94 1.21 20.08
CA LEU A 128 -3.97 0.93 21.51
C LEU A 128 -4.65 -0.42 21.81
N GLN A 129 -5.84 -0.65 21.26
CA GLN A 129 -6.57 -1.92 21.43
C GLN A 129 -5.78 -3.12 20.92
N HIS A 130 -5.14 -3.00 19.75
CA HIS A 130 -4.27 -4.03 19.19
C HIS A 130 -3.09 -4.32 20.12
N SER A 131 -2.42 -3.28 20.63
CA SER A 131 -1.31 -3.44 21.59
C SER A 131 -1.74 -4.17 22.86
N MET A 132 -2.94 -3.88 23.38
CA MET A 132 -3.48 -4.54 24.57
C MET A 132 -3.82 -6.01 24.30
N LYS A 133 -4.35 -6.33 23.10
CA LYS A 133 -4.64 -7.71 22.69
C LYS A 133 -3.36 -8.53 22.54
N VAL A 134 -2.33 -7.99 21.87
CA VAL A 134 -1.03 -8.64 21.73
C VAL A 134 -0.41 -8.89 23.11
N ARG A 135 -0.40 -7.88 24.00
CA ARG A 135 0.08 -8.02 25.39
C ARG A 135 -0.67 -9.07 26.21
N ARG A 136 -1.97 -9.24 25.98
CA ARG A 136 -2.77 -10.29 26.64
C ARG A 136 -2.44 -11.68 26.11
N ASN A 137 -2.20 -11.82 24.81
CA ASN A 137 -1.88 -13.11 24.19
C ASN A 137 -0.46 -13.57 24.51
N SER A 138 0.49 -12.64 24.70
CA SER A 138 1.87 -12.97 25.09
C SER A 138 2.01 -13.42 26.55
N ARG A 139 0.98 -13.26 27.40
CA ARG A 139 0.98 -13.70 28.81
C ARG A 139 0.58 -15.16 29.02
N LYS A 140 0.22 -15.91 27.97
CA LYS A 140 -0.19 -17.32 28.07
C LYS A 140 0.93 -18.33 27.73
N LEU A 141 2.19 -17.89 27.70
CA LEU A 141 3.35 -18.70 27.29
C LEU A 141 4.41 -18.89 28.39
N THR A 142 4.03 -18.73 29.66
CA THR A 142 4.82 -19.08 30.84
C THR A 142 3.96 -19.92 31.76
#